data_AF-A0A2E5EW43-F1
#
_entry.id   AF-A0A2E5EW43-F1
#
_cell.length_a   1.000
_cell.length_b   1.000
_cell.length_c   1.000
_cell.angle_alpha   90.00
_cell.angle_beta   90.00
_cell.angle_gamma   90.00
#
_symmetry.space_group_name_H-M   'P 1'
#
loop_
_entity.id
_entity.type
_entity.pdbx_description
1 polymer ?
#
loop_
_entity_poly.entity_id
_entity_poly.type
_entity_poly.pdbx_seq_one_letter_code
_entity_poly.pdbx_strand_id
1 'polypeptide(L)'
;MAKSFRHTVLFLVLLGVLLNVLCIGIRNVFRYNKFRSEYDQSVRQLQVASKLNQQYKRQLLQFQDNSYWELEAKRRLNYVKPGEAVYIFINQTSEAKSS
;
A
#
# COMPACT_ATOMS: atom_id res chain seq x y z
N MET A 1 50.04 -39.82 -18.71
CA MET A 1 49.29 -39.61 -17.45
C MET A 1 49.43 -38.20 -16.86
N ALA A 2 50.62 -37.57 -16.82
CA ALA A 2 50.77 -36.22 -16.22
C ALA A 2 49.97 -35.09 -16.93
N LYS A 3 49.70 -35.22 -18.23
CA LYS A 3 48.97 -34.20 -19.01
C LYS A 3 47.49 -34.13 -18.62
N SER A 4 46.80 -35.26 -18.47
CA SER A 4 45.39 -35.28 -18.04
C SER A 4 45.24 -34.76 -16.61
N PHE A 5 46.16 -35.11 -15.70
CA PHE A 5 46.16 -34.60 -14.34
C PHE A 5 46.24 -33.06 -14.27
N ARG A 6 47.12 -32.44 -15.09
CA ARG A 6 47.19 -30.97 -15.19
C ARG A 6 45.89 -30.35 -15.69
N HIS A 7 45.25 -30.96 -16.68
CA HIS A 7 43.97 -30.47 -17.20
C HIS A 7 42.83 -30.62 -16.17
N THR A 8 42.78 -31.71 -15.41
CA THR A 8 41.79 -31.90 -14.35
C THR A 8 41.95 -30.89 -13.22
N VAL A 9 43.19 -30.62 -12.79
CA VAL A 9 43.47 -29.60 -11.77
C VAL A 9 43.09 -28.20 -12.27
N LEU A 10 43.46 -27.85 -13.51
CA LEU A 10 43.07 -26.57 -14.11
C LEU A 10 41.55 -26.43 -14.23
N PHE A 11 40.85 -27.51 -14.61
CA PHE A 11 39.39 -27.53 -14.68
C PHE A 11 38.75 -27.28 -13.32
N LEU A 12 39.24 -27.92 -12.26
CA LEU A 12 38.73 -27.70 -10.89
C LEU A 12 38.95 -26.27 -10.41
N VAL A 13 40.11 -25.68 -10.71
CA VAL A 13 40.39 -24.28 -10.37
C VAL A 13 39.44 -23.34 -11.11
N LEU A 14 39.27 -23.54 -12.42
CA LEU A 14 38.33 -22.76 -13.25
C LEU A 14 36.89 -22.89 -12.75
N LEU A 15 36.47 -24.11 -12.39
CA LEU A 15 35.15 -24.36 -11.83
C LEU A 15 34.97 -23.65 -10.49
N GLY A 16 35.98 -23.68 -9.62
CA GLY A 16 35.96 -22.96 -8.34
C GLY A 16 35.84 -21.45 -8.51
N VAL A 17 36.59 -20.87 -9.45
CA VAL A 17 36.51 -19.43 -9.78
C VAL A 17 35.13 -19.09 -10.34
N LEU A 18 34.59 -19.92 -11.25
CA LEU A 18 33.26 -19.72 -11.83
C LEU A 18 32.17 -19.71 -10.76
N LEU A 19 32.21 -20.68 -9.84
CA LEU A 19 31.26 -20.77 -8.72
C LEU A 19 31.36 -19.56 -7.78
N ASN A 20 32.57 -19.06 -7.54
CA ASN A 20 32.78 -17.88 -6.70
C ASN A 20 32.14 -16.63 -7.32
N VAL A 21 32.41 -16.36 -8.60
CA VAL A 21 31.82 -15.24 -9.34
C VAL A 21 30.29 -15.36 -9.38
N LEU A 22 29.78 -16.56 -9.63
CA LEU A 22 28.34 -16.83 -9.67
C LEU A 22 27.70 -16.56 -8.31
N CYS A 23 28.31 -17.00 -7.21
CA CYS A 23 27.80 -16.79 -5.87
C CYS A 23 27.73 -15.28 -5.51
N ILE A 24 28.78 -14.52 -5.85
CA ILE A 24 28.81 -13.06 -5.63
C ILE A 24 27.74 -12.36 -6.48
N GLY A 25 27.64 -12.72 -7.76
CA GLY A 25 26.67 -12.14 -8.69
C GLY A 25 25.23 -12.37 -8.23
N ILE A 26 24.88 -13.62 -7.92
CA ILE A 26 23.55 -13.99 -7.41
C ILE A 26 23.24 -13.22 -6.11
N ARG A 27 24.18 -13.19 -5.16
CA ARG A 27 23.99 -12.48 -3.89
C ARG A 27 23.75 -10.99 -4.08
N ASN A 28 24.43 -10.35 -5.04
CA ASN A 28 24.21 -8.95 -5.38
C ASN A 28 22.84 -8.69 -5.99
N VAL A 29 22.37 -9.56 -6.89
CA VAL A 29 21.03 -9.45 -7.50
C VAL A 29 19.95 -9.60 -6.42
N PHE A 30 20.06 -10.60 -5.55
CA PHE A 30 19.12 -10.78 -4.44
C PHE A 30 19.13 -9.58 -3.48
N ARG A 31 20.31 -9.04 -3.15
CA ARG A 31 20.43 -7.85 -2.30
C ARG A 31 19.77 -6.63 -2.93
N TYR A 32 20.00 -6.39 -4.22
CA TYR A 32 19.39 -5.26 -4.94
C TYR A 32 17.86 -5.39 -4.97
N ASN A 33 17.34 -6.57 -5.31
CA ASN A 33 15.89 -6.80 -5.37
C ASN A 33 15.23 -6.66 -3.99
N LYS A 34 15.88 -7.16 -2.94
CA LYS A 34 15.39 -6.99 -1.56
C LYS A 34 15.37 -5.52 -1.16
N PHE A 35 16.46 -4.80 -1.39
CA PHE A 35 16.55 -3.37 -1.07
C PHE A 35 15.53 -2.55 -1.85
N ARG A 36 15.31 -2.87 -3.13
CA ARG A 36 14.30 -2.22 -3.96
C ARG A 36 12.88 -2.47 -3.45
N SER A 37 12.57 -3.71 -3.07
CA SER A 37 11.27 -4.07 -2.49
C SER A 37 11.01 -3.32 -1.17
N GLU A 38 12.00 -3.29 -0.28
CA GLU A 38 11.92 -2.55 0.99
C GLU A 38 11.72 -1.05 0.74
N TYR A 39 12.47 -0.46 -0.18
CA TYR A 39 12.30 0.93 -0.59
C TYR A 39 10.88 1.22 -1.11
N ASP A 40 10.37 0.40 -2.04
CA ASP A 40 9.04 0.58 -2.62
C ASP A 40 7.92 0.39 -1.57
N GLN A 41 8.14 -0.44 -0.55
CA GLN A 41 7.23 -0.56 0.60
C GLN A 41 7.25 0.72 1.46
N SER A 42 8.43 1.22 1.83
CA SER A 42 8.55 2.45 2.63
C SER A 42 7.95 3.66 1.91
N VAL A 43 8.16 3.79 0.59
CA VAL A 43 7.57 4.88 -0.21
C VAL A 43 6.05 4.79 -0.19
N ARG A 44 5.47 3.59 -0.36
CA ARG A 44 4.01 3.39 -0.28
C ARG A 44 3.46 3.74 1.09
N GLN A 45 4.12 3.32 2.16
CA GLN A 45 3.71 3.67 3.52
C GLN A 45 3.74 5.19 3.75
N LEU A 46 4.79 5.86 3.28
CA LEU A 46 4.91 7.32 3.36
C LEU A 46 3.79 8.04 2.59
N GLN A 47 3.48 7.56 1.39
CA GLN A 47 2.39 8.12 0.57
C GLN A 47 1.02 7.94 1.24
N VAL A 48 0.75 6.76 1.81
CA VAL A 48 -0.49 6.50 2.56
C VAL A 48 -0.58 7.40 3.78
N ALA A 49 0.49 7.48 4.58
CA ALA A 49 0.55 8.34 5.77
C ALA A 49 0.36 9.82 5.40
N SER A 50 0.99 10.28 4.31
CA SER A 50 0.85 11.65 3.82
C SER A 50 -0.59 11.96 3.39
N LYS A 51 -1.23 11.06 2.64
CA LYS A 51 -2.64 11.19 2.23
C LYS A 51 -3.57 11.23 3.43
N LEU A 52 -3.39 10.32 4.39
CA LEU A 52 -4.16 10.30 5.64
C LEU A 52 -3.96 11.59 6.43
N ASN A 53 -2.73 12.08 6.54
CA ASN A 53 -2.44 13.33 7.23
C ASN A 53 -3.14 14.52 6.55
N GLN A 54 -3.11 14.60 5.22
CA GLN A 54 -3.86 15.63 4.48
C GLN A 54 -5.37 15.51 4.70
N GLN A 55 -5.91 14.29 4.71
CA GLN A 55 -7.32 14.05 5.00
C GLN A 55 -7.67 14.50 6.42
N TYR A 56 -6.87 14.15 7.42
CA TYR A 56 -7.07 14.59 8.80
C TYR A 56 -6.96 16.10 8.95
N LYS A 57 -6.02 16.76 8.26
CA LYS A 57 -5.93 18.22 8.24
C LYS A 57 -7.21 18.86 7.69
N ARG A 58 -7.77 18.31 6.61
CA ARG A 58 -9.05 18.78 6.06
C ARG A 58 -10.20 18.55 7.03
N GLN A 59 -10.26 17.40 7.68
CA GLN A 59 -11.28 17.08 8.68
C GLN A 59 -11.16 18.00 9.91
N LEU A 60 -9.95 18.30 10.37
CA LEU A 60 -9.72 19.24 11.49
C LEU A 60 -10.22 20.65 11.16
N LEU A 61 -10.03 21.12 9.93
CA LEU A 61 -10.59 22.39 9.47
C LEU A 61 -12.12 22.37 9.48
N GLN A 62 -12.73 21.25 9.12
CA GLN A 62 -14.19 21.08 9.19
C GLN A 62 -14.68 21.05 10.64
N PHE A 63 -13.94 20.42 11.56
CA PHE A 63 -14.30 20.34 12.98
C PHE A 63 -14.22 21.67 13.73
N GLN A 64 -13.49 22.66 13.20
CA GLN A 64 -13.47 24.01 13.77
C GLN A 64 -14.78 24.77 13.52
N ASP A 65 -15.59 24.36 12.55
CA ASP A 65 -16.86 24.99 12.25
C ASP A 65 -17.98 24.35 13.10
N ASN A 66 -18.70 25.18 13.88
CA ASN A 66 -19.85 24.72 14.66
C ASN A 66 -20.98 24.15 13.76
N SER A 67 -21.09 24.63 12.51
CA SER A 67 -22.08 24.12 11.56
C SER A 67 -21.84 22.66 11.20
N TYR A 68 -20.58 22.20 11.20
CA TYR A 68 -20.21 20.81 10.96
C TYR A 68 -20.76 19.89 12.05
N TRP A 69 -20.62 20.26 13.32
CA TRP A 69 -21.13 19.49 14.45
C TRP A 69 -22.65 19.43 14.47
N GLU A 70 -23.32 20.52 14.11
CA GLU A 70 -24.77 20.54 13.97
C GLU A 70 -25.24 19.57 12.87
N LEU A 71 -24.60 19.59 11.71
CA LEU A 71 -24.91 18.67 10.60
C LEU A 71 -24.63 17.20 10.95
N GLU A 72 -23.54 16.94 11.68
CA GLU A 72 -23.19 15.59 12.12
C GLU A 72 -24.19 15.09 13.19
N ALA A 73 -24.62 15.95 14.11
CA ALA A 73 -25.68 15.64 15.08
C ALA A 73 -27.02 15.37 14.39
N LYS A 74 -27.41 16.18 13.40
CA LYS A 74 -28.60 15.96 12.58
C LYS A 74 -28.56 14.60 11.87
N ARG A 75 -27.41 14.23 11.28
CA ARG A 75 -27.23 12.97 10.55
C ARG A 75 -27.15 11.73 11.46
N ARG A 76 -26.41 11.80 12.57
CA ARG A 76 -26.13 10.62 13.41
C ARG A 76 -27.13 10.40 14.53
N LEU A 77 -27.70 11.48 15.05
CA LEU A 77 -28.59 11.45 16.20
C LEU A 77 -30.04 11.74 15.82
N ASN A 78 -30.34 11.90 14.52
CA ASN A 78 -31.63 12.39 14.03
C ASN A 78 -32.09 13.65 14.78
N TYR A 79 -31.13 14.50 15.15
CA TYR A 79 -31.42 15.75 15.83
C TYR A 79 -32.19 16.67 14.87
N VAL A 80 -33.30 17.24 15.30
CA VAL A 80 -34.12 18.19 14.52
C VAL A 80 -34.45 19.37 15.42
N LYS A 81 -34.21 20.59 14.95
CA LYS A 81 -34.55 21.77 15.76
C LYS A 81 -36.07 21.98 15.79
N PRO A 82 -36.64 22.53 16.86
CA PRO A 82 -38.06 22.88 16.90
C PRO A 82 -38.41 23.82 15.74
N GLY A 83 -39.33 23.39 14.86
CA GLY A 83 -39.75 24.14 13.67
C GLY A 83 -39.06 23.74 12.35
N GLU A 84 -38.11 22.80 12.35
CA GLU A 84 -37.54 22.24 11.12
C GLU A 84 -38.45 21.16 10.50
N ALA A 85 -38.69 21.24 9.19
CA ALA A 85 -39.38 20.20 8.42
C ALA A 85 -38.34 19.25 7.79
N VAL A 86 -38.46 17.95 8.08
CA VAL A 86 -37.57 16.91 7.53
C VAL A 86 -38.26 16.21 6.36
N TYR A 87 -37.68 16.29 5.17
CA TYR A 87 -38.17 15.60 3.98
C TYR A 87 -37.43 14.27 3.81
N ILE A 88 -38.16 13.16 3.99
CA ILE A 88 -37.65 11.81 3.71
C ILE A 88 -38.12 11.41 2.31
N PHE A 89 -37.17 11.25 1.38
CA PHE A 89 -37.48 10.75 0.04
C PHE A 89 -37.57 9.23 0.08
N ILE A 90 -38.79 8.70 -0.02
CA ILE A 90 -39.03 7.26 -0.16
C ILE A 90 -38.75 6.92 -1.63
N ASN A 91 -37.57 6.37 -1.92
CA ASN A 91 -37.30 5.84 -3.25
C ASN A 91 -38.20 4.62 -3.48
N GLN A 92 -39.18 4.76 -4.35
CA GLN A 92 -40.02 3.67 -4.85
C GLN A 92 -39.19 2.79 -5.81
N THR A 93 -38.18 2.09 -5.29
CA THR A 93 -37.40 1.10 -6.06
C THR A 93 -37.66 -0.30 -5.52
N SER A 94 -38.93 -0.69 -5.46
CA SER A 94 -39.33 -2.06 -5.20
C SER A 94 -40.69 -2.32 -5.83
N GLU A 95 -40.75 -2.50 -7.15
CA GLU A 95 -41.85 -3.21 -7.87
C GLU A 95 -41.59 -3.28 -9.39
N ALA A 96 -40.41 -3.74 -9.82
CA ALA A 96 -40.14 -4.06 -11.23
C ALA A 96 -39.33 -5.35 -11.43
N LYS A 97 -39.52 -6.34 -10.55
CA LYS A 97 -39.10 -7.73 -10.77
C LYS A 97 -40.11 -8.68 -10.12
N SER A 98 -41.27 -8.83 -10.76
CA SER A 98 -42.17 -9.96 -10.59
C SER A 98 -43.32 -9.83 -11.60
N SER A 99 -43.09 -10.23 -12.84
CA SER A 99 -44.02 -10.92 -13.74
C SER A 99 -43.33 -11.17 -15.08
#